data_AF-A0A0N4ZR59-F1
#
_entry.id   AF-A0A0N4ZR59-F1
#
_cell.length_a   1.000
_cell.length_b   1.000
_cell.length_c   1.000
_cell.angle_alpha   90.00
_cell.angle_beta   90.00
_cell.angle_gamma   90.00
#
_symmetry.space_group_name_H-M   'P 1'
#
loop_
_entity.id
_entity.type
_entity.pdbx_description
1 polymer ?
#
loop_
_entity_poly.entity_id
_entity_poly.type
_entity_poly.pdbx_seq_one_letter_code
_entity_poly.pdbx_strand_id
1 'polypeptide(L)'
;MTLRCLKFPFLTILTGIVTIISGIIYGITMTLALEGFERQMNAFLDVGTLNFRFFIIISTIFFIIISTIFLTSSIFSTIKMNNYNSQQSKVISLFTSTFFTGPFIYLLYFTILFWAILFSITSICLGFYIVFITTTFFFCKLVDTQCFDFSVFLPIILEKITKKKVDLTFCSEKKERLCDRKNNMSWNFIISFICCLMSLMGLIHCLMILTNKWSRMRGKKKYFKIELKSKNNLEKKLIDE
;
A
#
# COMPACT_ATOMS: atom_id res chain seq x y z
N MET A 1 -27.24 18.31 19.23
CA MET A 1 -26.17 17.79 18.35
C MET A 1 -26.14 16.27 18.51
N THR A 2 -26.65 15.51 17.55
CA THR A 2 -26.89 14.07 17.68
C THR A 2 -25.59 13.26 17.76
N LEU A 3 -25.53 12.29 18.68
CA LEU A 3 -24.43 11.32 18.91
C LEU A 3 -23.89 10.65 17.62
N ARG A 4 -24.72 10.59 16.56
CA ARG A 4 -24.35 10.09 15.22
C ARG A 4 -23.30 10.94 14.50
N CYS A 5 -23.18 12.24 14.79
CA CYS A 5 -22.22 13.13 14.13
C CYS A 5 -20.78 12.96 14.63
N LEU A 6 -20.58 12.47 15.86
CA LEU A 6 -19.25 12.27 16.45
C LEU A 6 -18.61 10.93 16.06
N LYS A 7 -19.40 9.94 15.63
CA LYS A 7 -18.87 8.62 15.21
C LYS A 7 -18.08 8.67 13.89
N PHE A 8 -18.45 9.57 12.98
CA PHE A 8 -17.84 9.70 11.66
C PHE A 8 -16.34 10.12 11.67
N PRO A 9 -15.93 11.16 12.42
CA PRO A 9 -14.52 11.55 12.48
C PRO A 9 -13.63 10.51 13.15
N PHE A 10 -14.12 9.86 14.21
CA PHE A 10 -13.37 8.82 14.92
C PHE A 10 -13.05 7.64 13.99
N LEU A 11 -14.03 7.16 13.23
CA LEU A 11 -13.83 6.08 12.26
C LEU A 11 -12.79 6.46 11.21
N THR A 12 -12.81 7.70 10.72
CA THR A 12 -11.84 8.18 9.71
C THR A 12 -10.41 8.17 10.24
N ILE A 13 -10.21 8.66 11.48
CA ILE A 13 -8.89 8.68 12.13
C ILE A 13 -8.40 7.25 12.35
N LEU A 14 -9.26 6.37 12.86
CA LEU A 14 -8.93 4.97 13.08
C LEU A 14 -8.53 4.27 11.78
N THR A 15 -9.33 4.43 10.71
CA THR A 15 -8.99 3.88 9.38
C THR A 15 -7.65 4.40 8.89
N GLY A 16 -7.38 5.71 9.03
CA GLY A 16 -6.11 6.30 8.62
C GLY A 16 -4.91 5.73 9.39
N ILE A 17 -5.02 5.57 10.71
CA ILE A 17 -3.97 4.98 11.55
C ILE A 17 -3.71 3.52 11.15
N VAL A 18 -4.77 2.70 11.01
CA VAL A 18 -4.66 1.30 10.60
C VAL A 18 -4.02 1.18 9.21
N THR A 19 -4.37 2.08 8.29
CA THR A 19 -3.79 2.14 6.93
C THR A 19 -2.29 2.42 6.97
N ILE A 20 -1.85 3.39 7.78
CA ILE A 20 -0.43 3.73 7.93
C ILE A 20 0.36 2.58 8.56
N ILE A 21 -0.13 2.02 9.66
CA ILE A 21 0.52 0.90 10.35
C ILE A 21 0.64 -0.30 9.41
N SER A 22 -0.43 -0.63 8.69
CA SER A 22 -0.42 -1.73 7.71
C SER A 22 0.60 -1.49 6.60
N GLY A 23 0.71 -0.24 6.11
CA GLY A 23 1.69 0.10 5.08
C GLY A 23 3.15 -0.01 5.56
N ILE A 24 3.43 0.39 6.82
CA ILE A 24 4.75 0.24 7.43
C ILE A 24 5.11 -1.24 7.59
N ILE A 25 4.20 -2.04 8.15
CA ILE A 25 4.42 -3.49 8.33
C ILE A 25 4.64 -4.16 6.97
N TYR A 26 3.85 -3.80 5.95
CA TYR A 26 4.05 -4.25 4.58
C TYR A 26 5.47 -3.95 4.08
N GLY A 27 5.92 -2.70 4.16
CA GLY A 27 7.25 -2.31 3.67
C GLY A 27 8.39 -3.07 4.35
N ILE A 28 8.31 -3.26 5.67
CA ILE A 28 9.30 -4.02 6.44
C ILE A 28 9.27 -5.50 6.06
N THR A 29 8.10 -6.14 6.13
CA THR A 29 7.97 -7.59 5.90
C THR A 29 8.26 -7.97 4.45
N MET A 30 7.85 -7.16 3.47
CA MET A 30 8.18 -7.40 2.07
C MET A 30 9.68 -7.27 1.79
N THR A 31 10.36 -6.30 2.42
CA THR A 31 11.81 -6.14 2.27
C THR A 31 12.56 -7.35 2.84
N LEU A 32 12.16 -7.82 4.04
CA LEU A 32 12.72 -9.03 4.66
C LEU A 32 12.41 -10.29 3.84
N ALA A 33 11.21 -10.39 3.28
CA ALA A 33 10.81 -11.51 2.44
C ALA A 33 11.67 -11.60 1.16
N LEU A 34 11.83 -10.47 0.45
CA LEU A 34 12.68 -10.38 -0.73
C LEU A 34 14.14 -10.66 -0.38
N GLU A 35 14.61 -10.21 0.77
CA GLU A 35 15.97 -10.49 1.23
C GLU A 35 16.24 -11.96 1.46
N GLY A 36 15.37 -12.63 2.21
CA GLY A 36 15.53 -14.05 2.45
C GLY A 36 15.39 -14.86 1.17
N PHE A 37 14.46 -14.48 0.28
CA PHE A 37 14.32 -15.12 -1.01
C PHE A 37 15.55 -14.94 -1.91
N GLU A 38 16.12 -13.74 -1.95
CA GLU A 38 17.35 -13.44 -2.71
C GLU A 38 18.54 -14.26 -2.18
N ARG A 39 18.68 -14.39 -0.85
CA ARG A 39 19.72 -15.26 -0.25
C ARG A 39 19.52 -16.72 -0.61
N GLN A 40 18.28 -17.20 -0.65
CA GLN A 40 17.95 -18.56 -1.09
C GLN A 40 18.28 -18.75 -2.57
N MET A 41 17.85 -17.83 -3.43
CA MET A 41 18.14 -17.87 -4.87
C MET A 41 19.63 -17.79 -5.16
N ASN A 42 20.38 -16.89 -4.51
CA ASN A 42 21.83 -16.75 -4.69
C ASN A 42 22.62 -17.98 -4.19
N ALA A 43 22.04 -18.79 -3.30
CA ALA A 43 22.62 -20.08 -2.95
C ALA A 43 22.44 -21.14 -4.06
N PHE A 44 21.41 -21.01 -4.90
CA PHE A 44 21.14 -21.89 -6.04
C PHE A 44 21.82 -21.42 -7.33
N LEU A 45 21.68 -20.14 -7.64
CA LEU A 45 22.12 -19.48 -8.85
C LEU A 45 22.63 -18.10 -8.45
N ASP A 46 23.86 -17.77 -8.76
CA ASP A 46 24.46 -16.44 -8.52
C ASP A 46 23.81 -15.42 -9.48
N VAL A 47 22.58 -15.01 -9.19
CA VAL A 47 21.75 -14.09 -9.99
C VAL A 47 22.10 -12.63 -9.69
N GLY A 48 22.88 -12.38 -8.64
CA GLY A 48 23.26 -11.05 -8.19
C GLY A 48 22.19 -10.40 -7.31
N THR A 49 22.31 -9.08 -7.12
CA THR A 49 21.40 -8.33 -6.24
C THR A 49 20.25 -7.69 -7.01
N LEU A 50 19.02 -7.87 -6.51
CA LEU A 50 17.83 -7.31 -7.15
C LEU A 50 17.48 -5.94 -6.55
N ASN A 51 17.38 -4.91 -7.41
CA ASN A 51 17.04 -3.54 -7.00
C ASN A 51 15.57 -3.35 -6.51
N PHE A 52 14.76 -4.41 -6.46
CA PHE A 52 13.35 -4.33 -6.05
C PHE A 52 13.17 -3.83 -4.61
N ARG A 53 14.14 -4.07 -3.71
CA ARG A 53 14.07 -3.59 -2.33
C ARG A 53 13.98 -2.07 -2.23
N PHE A 54 14.82 -1.36 -2.97
CA PHE A 54 14.79 0.11 -3.00
C PHE A 54 13.44 0.65 -3.50
N PHE A 55 12.88 0.00 -4.52
CA PHE A 55 11.56 0.35 -5.04
C PHE A 55 10.46 0.20 -3.98
N ILE A 56 10.45 -0.89 -3.21
CA ILE A 56 9.47 -1.10 -2.12
C ILE A 56 9.63 -0.05 -1.01
N ILE A 57 10.85 0.29 -0.63
CA ILE A 57 11.13 1.29 0.41
C ILE A 57 10.63 2.67 -0.03
N ILE A 58 11.01 3.12 -1.23
CA ILE A 58 10.57 4.42 -1.79
C ILE A 58 9.05 4.47 -1.89
N SER A 59 8.42 3.41 -2.37
CA SER A 59 6.97 3.28 -2.48
C SER A 59 6.28 3.41 -1.12
N THR A 60 6.84 2.78 -0.09
CA THR A 60 6.30 2.81 1.28
C THR A 60 6.44 4.21 1.89
N ILE A 61 7.57 4.88 1.69
CA ILE A 61 7.78 6.27 2.15
C ILE A 61 6.78 7.20 1.48
N PHE A 62 6.62 7.10 0.16
CA PHE A 62 5.63 7.87 -0.59
C PHE A 62 4.21 7.65 -0.03
N PHE A 63 3.82 6.39 0.18
CA PHE A 63 2.52 6.04 0.77
C PHE A 63 2.30 6.65 2.16
N ILE A 64 3.32 6.63 3.04
CA ILE A 64 3.24 7.21 4.39
C ILE A 64 3.05 8.72 4.31
N ILE A 65 3.78 9.41 3.43
CA ILE A 65 3.65 10.86 3.24
C ILE A 65 2.22 11.21 2.79
N ILE A 66 1.68 10.52 1.78
CA ILE A 66 0.32 10.79 1.31
C ILE A 66 -0.73 10.50 2.40
N SER A 67 -0.57 9.38 3.11
CA SER A 67 -1.52 8.96 4.16
C SER A 67 -1.50 9.92 5.38
N THR A 68 -0.34 10.44 5.75
CA THR A 68 -0.22 11.42 6.84
C THR A 68 -0.80 12.79 6.46
N ILE A 69 -0.59 13.25 5.23
CA ILE A 69 -1.26 14.47 4.71
C ILE A 69 -2.77 14.29 4.72
N PHE A 70 -3.27 13.10 4.36
CA PHE A 70 -4.71 12.81 4.44
C PHE A 70 -5.22 12.86 5.89
N LEU A 71 -4.52 12.19 6.81
CA LEU A 71 -4.91 12.11 8.22
C LEU A 71 -4.97 13.51 8.85
N THR A 72 -3.95 14.33 8.61
CA THR A 72 -3.90 15.72 9.12
C THR A 72 -5.05 16.56 8.55
N SER A 73 -5.32 16.47 7.24
CA SER A 73 -6.47 17.14 6.61
C SER A 73 -7.81 16.73 7.24
N SER A 74 -7.97 15.45 7.57
CA SER A 74 -9.17 14.92 8.22
C SER A 74 -9.34 15.46 9.65
N ILE A 75 -8.26 15.46 10.45
CA ILE A 75 -8.24 15.99 11.82
C ILE A 75 -8.61 17.47 11.83
N PHE A 76 -7.95 18.30 11.00
CA PHE A 76 -8.26 19.73 10.91
C PHE A 76 -9.70 20.01 10.51
N SER A 77 -10.25 19.18 9.62
CA SER A 77 -11.64 19.31 9.19
C SER A 77 -12.63 18.99 10.30
N THR A 78 -12.29 18.03 11.15
CA THR A 78 -13.07 17.67 12.34
C THR A 78 -13.05 18.80 13.36
N ILE A 79 -11.88 19.35 13.65
CA ILE A 79 -11.71 20.48 14.58
C ILE A 79 -12.52 21.70 14.10
N LYS A 80 -12.45 22.02 12.80
CA LYS A 80 -13.23 23.12 12.20
C LYS A 80 -14.73 22.95 12.39
N MET A 81 -15.24 21.71 12.33
CA MET A 81 -16.67 21.46 12.48
C MET A 81 -17.14 21.53 13.93
N ASN A 82 -16.23 21.31 14.89
CA ASN A 82 -16.54 21.40 16.33
C ASN A 82 -16.46 22.85 16.84
N ASN A 83 -15.50 23.63 16.35
CA ASN A 83 -15.28 25.02 16.76
C ASN A 83 -15.82 25.97 15.69
N TYR A 84 -17.15 26.11 15.61
CA TYR A 84 -17.82 27.11 14.76
C TYR A 84 -17.70 28.52 15.38
N ASN A 85 -16.49 28.96 15.72
CA ASN A 85 -16.24 30.32 16.21
C ASN A 85 -15.53 31.14 15.13
N SER A 86 -15.93 32.40 14.99
CA SER A 86 -15.65 33.29 13.85
C SER A 86 -14.17 33.68 13.65
N GLN A 87 -13.29 33.39 14.61
CA GLN A 87 -11.85 33.63 14.48
C GLN A 87 -11.15 32.41 13.89
N GLN A 88 -11.32 32.21 12.59
CA GLN A 88 -10.70 31.09 11.90
C GLN A 88 -9.27 31.43 11.42
N SER A 89 -8.28 30.58 11.76
CA SER A 89 -6.91 30.77 11.27
C SER A 89 -6.82 30.56 9.75
N LYS A 90 -6.01 31.39 9.07
CA LYS A 90 -5.79 31.34 7.61
C LYS A 90 -5.34 29.95 7.13
N VAL A 91 -4.56 29.24 7.96
CA VAL A 91 -4.04 27.89 7.65
C VAL A 91 -5.16 26.84 7.60
N ILE A 92 -6.10 26.85 8.56
CA ILE A 92 -7.23 25.92 8.58
C ILE A 92 -8.18 26.20 7.41
N SER A 93 -8.34 27.48 7.02
CA SER A 93 -9.11 27.87 5.85
C SER A 93 -8.52 27.28 4.55
N LEU A 94 -7.20 27.32 4.40
CA LEU A 94 -6.49 26.84 3.21
C LEU A 94 -6.63 25.31 3.03
N PHE A 95 -6.41 24.52 4.08
CA PHE A 95 -6.56 23.06 4.04
C PHE A 95 -8.03 22.59 3.87
N THR A 96 -9.00 23.43 4.24
CA THR A 96 -10.42 23.13 4.04
C THR A 96 -11.00 23.74 2.77
N SER A 97 -10.19 24.43 1.98
CA SER A 97 -10.62 25.03 0.72
C SER A 97 -10.83 23.98 -0.36
N THR A 98 -11.80 24.23 -1.25
CA THR A 98 -12.12 23.32 -2.36
C THR A 98 -10.95 23.16 -3.33
N PHE A 99 -10.10 24.19 -3.43
CA PHE A 99 -8.93 24.22 -4.31
C PHE A 99 -7.90 23.16 -3.94
N PHE A 100 -7.63 22.95 -2.65
CA PHE A 100 -6.71 21.91 -2.19
C PHE A 100 -7.33 20.51 -2.20
N THR A 101 -8.63 20.38 -1.91
CA THR A 101 -9.27 19.06 -1.86
C THR A 101 -9.42 18.37 -3.22
N GLY A 102 -9.50 19.13 -4.32
CA GLY A 102 -9.62 18.55 -5.68
C GLY A 102 -8.37 17.76 -6.10
N PRO A 103 -7.18 18.41 -6.20
CA PRO A 103 -5.92 17.74 -6.50
C PRO A 103 -5.61 16.58 -5.56
N PHE A 104 -5.97 16.71 -4.28
CA PHE A 104 -5.76 15.65 -3.30
C PHE A 104 -6.58 14.38 -3.57
N ILE A 105 -7.81 14.52 -4.10
CA ILE A 105 -8.61 13.37 -4.53
C ILE A 105 -7.93 12.65 -5.70
N TYR A 106 -7.43 13.40 -6.70
CA TYR A 106 -6.70 12.81 -7.82
C TYR A 106 -5.41 12.12 -7.37
N LEU A 107 -4.66 12.75 -6.47
CA LEU A 107 -3.47 12.16 -5.88
C LEU A 107 -3.78 10.85 -5.15
N LEU A 108 -4.90 10.79 -4.42
CA LEU A 108 -5.32 9.56 -3.75
C LEU A 108 -5.77 8.48 -4.72
N TYR A 109 -6.46 8.82 -5.82
CA TYR A 109 -6.76 7.87 -6.90
C TYR A 109 -5.49 7.28 -7.50
N PHE A 110 -4.50 8.12 -7.79
CA PHE A 110 -3.20 7.69 -8.28
C PHE A 110 -2.51 6.75 -7.29
N THR A 111 -2.48 7.12 -6.00
CA THR A 111 -1.93 6.26 -4.95
C THR A 111 -2.66 4.92 -4.84
N ILE A 112 -3.99 4.88 -4.95
CA ILE A 112 -4.77 3.64 -4.95
C ILE A 112 -4.41 2.76 -6.14
N LEU A 113 -4.35 3.33 -7.36
CA LEU A 113 -3.96 2.59 -8.56
C LEU A 113 -2.55 2.00 -8.39
N PHE A 114 -1.61 2.81 -7.94
CA PHE A 114 -0.24 2.39 -7.69
C PHE A 114 -0.16 1.27 -6.64
N TRP A 115 -0.93 1.39 -5.55
CA TRP A 115 -0.97 0.37 -4.50
C TRP A 115 -1.66 -0.93 -4.95
N ALA A 116 -2.64 -0.84 -5.86
CA ALA A 116 -3.25 -2.02 -6.48
C ALA A 116 -2.27 -2.78 -7.40
N ILE A 117 -1.40 -2.05 -8.10
CA ILE A 117 -0.30 -2.66 -8.88
C ILE A 117 0.66 -3.36 -7.92
N LEU A 118 1.08 -2.71 -6.83
CA LEU A 118 1.93 -3.34 -5.82
C LEU A 118 1.29 -4.59 -5.21
N PHE A 119 0.01 -4.54 -4.85
CA PHE A 119 -0.73 -5.69 -4.36
C PHE A 119 -0.71 -6.86 -5.35
N SER A 120 -0.90 -6.57 -6.64
CA SER A 120 -0.84 -7.58 -7.70
C SER A 120 0.55 -8.22 -7.79
N ILE A 121 1.62 -7.40 -7.77
CA ILE A 121 3.01 -7.88 -7.75
C ILE A 121 3.27 -8.74 -6.50
N THR A 122 2.86 -8.29 -5.32
CA THR A 122 3.00 -9.04 -4.06
C THR A 122 2.27 -10.38 -4.13
N SER A 123 1.06 -10.42 -4.69
CA SER A 123 0.30 -11.67 -4.89
C SER A 123 1.03 -12.64 -5.80
N ILE A 124 1.60 -12.14 -6.91
CA ILE A 124 2.38 -12.95 -7.86
C ILE A 124 3.63 -13.48 -7.16
N CYS A 125 4.39 -12.63 -6.47
CA CYS A 125 5.58 -13.03 -5.72
C CYS A 125 5.27 -14.08 -4.64
N LEU A 126 4.17 -13.92 -3.89
CA LEU A 126 3.72 -14.91 -2.90
C LEU A 126 3.42 -16.25 -3.57
N GLY A 127 2.69 -16.25 -4.69
CA GLY A 127 2.39 -17.47 -5.45
C GLY A 127 3.64 -18.18 -5.94
N PHE A 128 4.56 -17.44 -6.56
CA PHE A 128 5.85 -17.99 -6.99
C PHE A 128 6.66 -18.54 -5.82
N TYR A 129 6.71 -17.82 -4.69
CA TYR A 129 7.44 -18.26 -3.51
C TYR A 129 6.85 -19.53 -2.91
N ILE A 130 5.53 -19.66 -2.84
CA ILE A 130 4.86 -20.88 -2.35
C ILE A 130 5.21 -22.07 -3.27
N VAL A 131 5.11 -21.91 -4.59
CA VAL A 131 5.48 -22.98 -5.53
C VAL A 131 6.95 -23.36 -5.36
N PHE A 132 7.83 -22.37 -5.26
CA PHE A 132 9.26 -22.57 -5.06
C PHE A 132 9.56 -23.34 -3.78
N ILE A 133 9.01 -22.91 -2.63
CA ILE A 133 9.29 -23.54 -1.35
C ILE A 133 8.67 -24.94 -1.24
N THR A 134 7.46 -25.15 -1.78
CA THR A 134 6.82 -26.47 -1.83
C THR A 134 7.64 -27.44 -2.69
N THR A 135 8.11 -26.99 -3.85
CA THR A 135 8.99 -27.78 -4.72
C THR A 135 10.30 -28.12 -4.02
N THR A 136 10.92 -27.13 -3.35
CA THR A 136 12.15 -27.33 -2.59
C THR A 136 11.96 -28.34 -1.47
N PHE A 137 10.88 -28.25 -0.67
CA PHE A 137 10.59 -29.23 0.38
C PHE A 137 10.34 -30.64 -0.16
N PHE A 138 9.67 -30.76 -1.31
CA PHE A 138 9.48 -32.05 -1.97
C PHE A 138 10.83 -32.68 -2.37
N PHE A 139 11.72 -31.89 -2.96
CA PHE A 139 13.08 -32.34 -3.28
C PHE A 139 13.91 -32.66 -2.04
N CYS A 140 13.82 -31.86 -0.97
CA CYS A 140 14.51 -32.12 0.29
C CYS A 140 14.20 -33.53 0.83
N LYS A 141 12.93 -33.94 0.77
CA LYS A 141 12.48 -35.27 1.22
C LYS A 141 13.00 -36.40 0.33
N LEU A 142 13.17 -36.15 -0.98
CA LEU A 142 13.69 -37.13 -1.93
C LEU A 142 15.21 -37.33 -1.76
N VAL A 143 15.95 -36.23 -1.55
CA VAL A 143 17.42 -36.17 -1.41
C VAL A 143 17.93 -36.78 -0.10
N ASP A 144 17.07 -37.01 0.90
CA ASP A 144 17.47 -37.74 2.13
C ASP A 144 18.06 -39.13 1.87
N THR A 145 17.80 -39.70 0.69
CA THR A 145 18.22 -41.07 0.37
C THR A 145 19.44 -41.16 -0.54
N GLN A 146 19.73 -40.16 -1.38
CA GLN A 146 20.85 -40.13 -2.35
C GLN A 146 21.27 -38.69 -2.69
N CYS A 147 22.57 -38.43 -2.90
CA CYS A 147 23.01 -37.15 -3.50
C CYS A 147 22.47 -37.06 -4.92
N PHE A 148 21.70 -36.01 -5.22
CA PHE A 148 21.15 -35.80 -6.57
C PHE A 148 22.06 -34.88 -7.37
N ASP A 149 22.41 -35.34 -8.57
CA ASP A 149 23.12 -34.53 -9.55
C ASP A 149 22.13 -33.94 -10.56
N PHE A 150 21.81 -32.65 -10.42
CA PHE A 150 20.93 -31.94 -11.36
C PHE A 150 21.63 -31.60 -12.68
N SER A 151 22.91 -31.94 -12.84
CA SER A 151 23.65 -31.80 -14.11
C SER A 151 22.95 -32.49 -15.29
N VAL A 152 22.08 -33.47 -15.03
CA VAL A 152 21.31 -34.17 -16.07
C VAL A 152 20.06 -33.40 -16.52
N PHE A 153 19.42 -32.62 -15.63
CA PHE A 153 18.16 -31.91 -15.93
C PHE A 153 18.36 -30.47 -16.40
N LEU A 154 19.45 -29.83 -15.96
CA LEU A 154 19.72 -28.41 -16.20
C LEU A 154 20.85 -28.06 -17.21
N PRO A 155 21.47 -28.97 -18.00
CA PRO A 155 22.73 -28.64 -18.67
C PRO A 155 22.56 -27.66 -19.84
N ILE A 156 21.43 -27.65 -20.55
CA ILE A 156 21.37 -26.93 -21.85
C ILE A 156 20.93 -25.47 -21.71
N ILE A 157 20.06 -25.14 -20.74
CA ILE A 157 19.46 -23.80 -20.64
C ILE A 157 20.34 -22.86 -19.82
N LEU A 158 20.91 -23.34 -18.71
CA LEU A 158 21.71 -22.51 -17.80
C LEU A 158 23.13 -22.27 -18.28
N GLU A 159 23.74 -23.22 -18.99
CA GLU A 159 25.10 -23.08 -19.50
C GLU A 159 25.17 -22.01 -20.60
N LYS A 160 24.13 -21.91 -21.44
CA LYS A 160 23.98 -20.84 -22.43
C LYS A 160 23.77 -19.45 -21.81
N ILE A 161 23.06 -19.36 -20.69
CA ILE A 161 22.70 -18.07 -20.08
C ILE A 161 23.83 -17.54 -19.18
N THR A 162 24.46 -18.42 -18.39
CA THR A 162 25.29 -17.97 -17.27
C THR A 162 26.79 -18.02 -17.57
N LYS A 163 27.25 -18.69 -18.64
CA LYS A 163 28.67 -18.95 -19.01
C LYS A 163 29.58 -19.50 -17.88
N LYS A 164 29.06 -19.69 -16.67
CA LYS A 164 29.72 -20.30 -15.51
C LYS A 164 29.27 -21.76 -15.42
N LYS A 165 30.22 -22.65 -15.15
CA LYS A 165 29.91 -24.02 -14.71
C LYS A 165 29.27 -23.92 -13.32
N VAL A 166 27.99 -24.26 -13.24
CA VAL A 166 27.27 -24.34 -11.97
C VAL A 166 27.38 -25.79 -11.50
N ASP A 167 28.04 -26.01 -10.36
CA ASP A 167 28.06 -27.34 -9.72
C ASP A 167 26.66 -27.62 -9.16
N LEU A 168 25.93 -28.48 -9.87
CA LEU A 168 24.52 -28.82 -9.61
C LEU A 168 24.37 -30.09 -8.75
N THR A 169 25.46 -30.55 -8.13
CA THR A 169 25.44 -31.68 -7.20
C THR A 169 24.97 -31.21 -5.82
N PHE A 170 23.82 -31.74 -5.38
CA PHE A 170 23.25 -31.46 -4.05
C PHE A 170 23.53 -32.63 -3.12
N CYS A 171 24.50 -32.45 -2.23
CA CYS A 171 24.76 -33.36 -1.11
C CYS A 171 24.31 -32.76 0.23
N SER A 172 24.27 -33.60 1.27
CA SER A 172 23.67 -33.35 2.59
C SER A 172 24.11 -32.04 3.27
N GLU A 173 25.35 -31.57 3.08
CA GLU A 173 25.83 -30.32 3.69
C GLU A 173 25.16 -29.05 3.14
N LYS A 174 24.83 -28.99 1.84
CA LYS A 174 24.12 -27.85 1.26
C LYS A 174 22.62 -27.90 1.53
N LYS A 175 22.11 -29.05 1.96
CA LYS A 175 20.70 -29.30 2.24
C LYS A 175 20.21 -28.49 3.44
N GLU A 176 20.99 -28.41 4.52
CA GLU A 176 20.56 -27.71 5.74
C GLU A 176 20.20 -26.25 5.45
N ARG A 177 20.96 -25.53 4.61
CA ARG A 177 20.66 -24.11 4.31
C ARG A 177 19.33 -23.91 3.59
N LEU A 178 18.88 -24.89 2.81
CA LEU A 178 17.69 -24.81 1.97
C LEU A 178 16.45 -25.39 2.65
N CYS A 179 16.64 -26.48 3.39
CA CYS A 179 15.56 -27.21 4.03
C CYS A 179 15.37 -26.80 5.50
N ASP A 180 16.26 -25.98 6.08
CA ASP A 180 16.06 -25.46 7.43
C ASP A 180 14.83 -24.54 7.45
N ARG A 181 13.87 -24.94 8.28
CA ARG A 181 12.61 -24.25 8.52
C ARG A 181 12.83 -22.82 9.00
N LYS A 182 13.98 -22.52 9.64
CA LYS A 182 14.36 -21.17 10.06
C LYS A 182 14.52 -20.19 8.90
N ASN A 183 14.88 -20.67 7.72
CA ASN A 183 15.04 -19.83 6.53
C ASN A 183 13.72 -19.65 5.75
N ASN A 184 12.62 -20.23 6.20
CA ASN A 184 11.34 -20.13 5.52
C ASN A 184 10.75 -18.71 5.65
N MET A 185 10.71 -17.98 4.54
CA MET A 185 10.16 -16.62 4.47
C MET A 185 8.67 -16.58 4.12
N SER A 186 7.98 -17.73 4.09
CA SER A 186 6.55 -17.83 3.74
C SER A 186 5.69 -16.90 4.59
N TRP A 187 5.96 -16.85 5.90
CA TRP A 187 5.23 -15.98 6.82
C TRP A 187 5.41 -14.50 6.50
N ASN A 188 6.62 -14.07 6.12
CA ASN A 188 6.86 -12.69 5.74
C ASN A 188 6.09 -12.31 4.46
N PHE A 189 6.03 -13.20 3.47
CA PHE A 189 5.21 -12.98 2.27
C PHE A 189 3.70 -12.95 2.58
N ILE A 190 3.20 -13.85 3.44
CA ILE A 190 1.79 -13.90 3.83
C ILE A 190 1.39 -12.62 4.60
N ILE A 191 2.20 -12.21 5.59
CA ILE A 191 1.95 -10.99 6.36
C ILE A 191 2.00 -9.77 5.45
N SER A 192 3.01 -9.68 4.58
CA SER A 192 3.12 -8.61 3.58
C SER A 192 1.86 -8.54 2.70
N PHE A 193 1.38 -9.67 2.18
CA PHE A 193 0.17 -9.73 1.37
C PHE A 193 -1.07 -9.20 2.12
N ILE A 194 -1.30 -9.66 3.35
CA ILE A 194 -2.45 -9.23 4.17
C ILE A 194 -2.34 -7.73 4.49
N CYS A 195 -1.17 -7.25 4.90
CA CYS A 195 -0.94 -5.84 5.20
C CYS A 195 -1.09 -4.93 3.97
N CYS A 196 -0.67 -5.40 2.79
CA CYS A 196 -0.87 -4.69 1.53
C CYS A 196 -2.36 -4.55 1.21
N LEU A 197 -3.13 -5.64 1.34
CA LEU A 197 -4.59 -5.65 1.16
C LEU A 197 -5.30 -4.70 2.14
N MET A 198 -4.94 -4.76 3.43
CA MET A 198 -5.50 -3.87 4.45
C MET A 198 -5.22 -2.40 4.13
N SER A 199 -3.99 -2.09 3.69
CA SER A 199 -3.60 -0.74 3.28
C SER A 199 -4.42 -0.26 2.08
N LEU A 200 -4.62 -1.12 1.07
CA LEU A 200 -5.43 -0.81 -0.11
C LEU A 200 -6.90 -0.53 0.27
N MET A 201 -7.50 -1.40 1.07
CA MET A 201 -8.88 -1.23 1.56
C MET A 201 -9.02 0.06 2.38
N GLY A 202 -8.01 0.36 3.21
CA GLY A 202 -7.90 1.59 3.97
C GLY A 202 -7.88 2.83 3.07
N LEU A 203 -7.05 2.85 2.03
CA LEU A 203 -7.01 3.94 1.05
C LEU A 203 -8.35 4.14 0.33
N ILE A 204 -9.01 3.06 -0.10
CA ILE A 204 -10.33 3.13 -0.74
C ILE A 204 -11.35 3.74 0.22
N HIS A 205 -11.32 3.35 1.50
CA HIS A 205 -12.19 3.93 2.52
C HIS A 205 -11.91 5.42 2.76
N CYS A 206 -10.64 5.82 2.79
CA CYS A 206 -10.22 7.23 2.84
C CYS A 206 -10.75 8.03 1.63
N LEU A 207 -10.70 7.45 0.43
CA LEU A 207 -11.22 8.07 -0.79
C LEU A 207 -12.73 8.25 -0.75
N MET A 208 -13.47 7.25 -0.27
CA MET A 208 -14.92 7.35 -0.10
C MET A 208 -15.29 8.50 0.83
N ILE A 209 -14.58 8.64 1.96
CA ILE A 209 -14.80 9.72 2.93
C ILE A 209 -14.52 11.09 2.29
N LEU A 210 -13.40 11.24 1.58
CA LEU A 210 -13.05 12.49 0.90
C LEU A 210 -14.05 12.87 -0.18
N THR A 211 -14.47 11.91 -1.00
CA THR A 211 -15.41 12.13 -2.10
C THR A 211 -16.77 12.57 -1.56
N ASN A 212 -17.25 11.94 -0.48
CA ASN A 212 -18.49 12.34 0.21
C ASN A 212 -18.37 13.75 0.78
N LYS A 213 -17.25 14.07 1.45
CA LYS A 213 -16.98 15.41 1.97
C LYS A 213 -16.96 16.47 0.85
N TRP A 214 -16.28 16.17 -0.26
CA TRP A 214 -16.19 17.07 -1.42
C TRP A 214 -17.57 17.30 -2.06
N SER A 215 -18.37 16.25 -2.24
CA SER A 215 -19.74 16.35 -2.74
C SER A 215 -20.61 17.25 -1.86
N ARG A 216 -20.54 17.08 -0.54
CA ARG A 216 -21.28 17.94 0.44
C ARG A 216 -20.85 19.40 0.34
N MET A 217 -19.55 19.68 0.23
CA MET A 217 -19.06 21.06 0.09
C MET A 217 -19.51 21.70 -1.22
N ARG A 218 -19.47 20.96 -2.33
CA ARG A 218 -19.92 21.45 -3.64
C ARG A 218 -21.43 21.68 -3.66
N GLY A 219 -22.21 20.80 -3.02
CA GLY A 219 -23.66 20.96 -2.83
C GLY A 219 -23.99 22.25 -2.09
N LYS A 220 -23.38 22.49 -0.92
CA LYS A 220 -23.59 23.72 -0.13
C LYS A 220 -23.27 25.00 -0.91
N LYS A 221 -22.21 24.99 -1.73
CA LYS A 221 -21.88 26.13 -2.60
C LYS A 221 -22.95 26.41 -3.64
N LYS A 222 -23.56 25.37 -4.24
CA LYS A 222 -24.67 25.54 -5.19
C LYS A 222 -25.89 26.16 -4.51
N TYR A 223 -26.27 25.65 -3.34
CA TYR A 223 -27.39 26.21 -2.57
C TYR A 223 -27.14 27.67 -2.18
N PHE A 224 -25.97 28.01 -1.64
CA PHE A 224 -25.64 29.38 -1.27
C PHE A 224 -25.62 30.35 -2.46
N LYS A 225 -25.15 29.88 -3.64
CA LYS A 225 -25.18 30.68 -4.87
C LYS A 225 -26.61 30.92 -5.36
N ILE A 226 -27.51 29.95 -5.22
CA ILE A 226 -28.94 30.10 -5.56
C ILE A 226 -29.60 31.09 -4.61
N GLU A 227 -29.32 30.99 -3.31
CA GLU A 227 -29.86 31.90 -2.29
C GLU A 227 -29.39 33.35 -2.50
N LEU A 228 -28.11 33.57 -2.79
CA LEU A 228 -27.59 34.90 -3.16
C LEU A 228 -28.24 35.45 -4.43
N LYS A 229 -28.39 34.61 -5.47
CA LYS A 229 -29.05 35.03 -6.72
C LYS A 229 -30.51 35.40 -6.48
N SER A 230 -31.20 34.65 -5.61
CA SER A 230 -32.55 34.94 -5.16
C SER A 230 -32.65 36.29 -4.44
N LYS A 231 -31.75 36.56 -3.48
CA LYS A 231 -31.72 37.85 -2.75
C LYS A 231 -31.45 39.04 -3.69
N ASN A 232 -30.46 38.94 -4.56
CA ASN A 232 -30.15 40.02 -5.51
C ASN A 232 -31.30 40.29 -6.50
N ASN A 233 -32.06 39.26 -6.87
CA ASN A 233 -33.25 39.43 -7.72
C ASN A 233 -34.40 40.11 -6.97
N LEU A 234 -34.54 39.86 -5.67
CA LEU A 234 -35.55 40.50 -4.82
C LEU A 234 -35.24 41.98 -4.61
N GLU A 235 -33.98 42.31 -4.32
CA GLU A 235 -33.51 43.70 -4.18
C GLU A 235 -33.72 44.53 -5.45
N LYS A 236 -33.46 43.95 -6.64
CA LYS A 236 -33.72 44.63 -7.91
C LYS A 236 -35.19 44.99 -8.11
N LYS A 237 -36.10 44.05 -7.80
CA LYS A 237 -37.55 44.31 -7.93
C LYS A 237 -38.03 45.44 -7.02
N LEU A 238 -37.46 45.58 -5.82
CA LEU A 238 -37.81 46.63 -4.87
C LEU A 238 -37.29 48.02 -5.29
N ILE A 239 -36.31 48.10 -6.19
CA ILE A 239 -35.76 49.38 -6.69
C ILE A 239 -36.52 49.87 -7.92
N ASP A 240 -37.13 48.94 -8.68
CA ASP A 240 -37.85 49.24 -9.92
C ASP A 240 -39.35 49.60 -9.71
N GLU A 241 -39.87 49.47 -8.49
CA GLU A 241 -41.23 49.89 -8.06
C GLU A 241 -41.20 51.24 -7.33
#